data_AF-A0A521L5A3-F1
#
_entry.id   AF-A0A521L5A3-F1
#
_cell.length_a   1.000
_cell.length_b   1.000
_cell.length_c   1.000
_cell.angle_alpha   90.00
_cell.angle_beta   90.00
_cell.angle_gamma   90.00
#
_symmetry.space_group_name_H-M   'P 1'
#
loop_
_entity.id
_entity.type
_entity.pdbx_description
1 polymer ?
#
loop_
_entity_poly.entity_id
_entity_poly.type
_entity_poly.pdbx_seq_one_letter_code
_entity_poly.pdbx_strand_id
1 'polypeptide(L)' 'MARRRRIGEFELIARYFAPLARGFAGAGGLKSDNAFLAADAKNDLVVKTDTVVAGVHFLA' A
#
# COMPACT_ATOMS: atom_id res chain seq x y z
N MET A 1 28.09 17.72 -2.19
CA MET A 1 27.62 16.38 -1.79
C MET A 1 26.55 15.94 -2.77
N ALA A 2 26.69 14.76 -3.39
CA ALA A 2 25.67 14.25 -4.32
C ALA A 2 24.36 14.02 -3.56
N ARG A 3 23.24 14.56 -4.07
CA ARG A 3 21.91 14.33 -3.48
C ARG A 3 21.65 12.83 -3.48
N ARG A 4 21.53 12.22 -2.30
CA ARG A 4 21.12 10.81 -2.17
C ARG A 4 19.84 10.64 -2.98
N ARG A 5 19.86 9.76 -3.97
CA ARG A 5 18.67 9.44 -4.76
C ARG A 5 17.63 8.91 -3.78
N ARG A 6 16.45 9.56 -3.73
CA ARG A 6 15.32 9.06 -2.94
C ARG A 6 14.90 7.71 -3.52
N ILE A 7 14.67 6.74 -2.65
CA ILE A 7 14.08 5.46 -3.00
C ILE A 7 12.72 5.70 -3.68
N GLY A 8 12.45 5.01 -4.79
CA GLY A 8 11.14 5.08 -5.45
C GLY A 8 10.07 4.34 -4.64
N GLU A 9 8.80 4.63 -4.89
CA GLU A 9 7.68 4.01 -4.16
C GLU A 9 7.69 2.48 -4.24
N PHE A 10 7.82 1.91 -5.45
CA PHE A 10 7.85 0.46 -5.61
C PHE A 10 9.04 -0.20 -4.89
N GLU A 11 10.20 0.45 -4.90
CA GLU A 11 11.38 -0.06 -4.17
C GLU A 11 11.17 0.04 -2.66
N LEU A 12 10.54 1.11 -2.17
CA LEU A 12 10.18 1.29 -0.76
C LEU A 12 9.22 0.18 -0.30
N ILE A 13 8.15 -0.07 -1.06
CA ILE A 13 7.16 -1.12 -0.78
C ILE A 13 7.83 -2.49 -0.76
N ALA A 14 8.56 -2.84 -1.81
CA ALA A 14 9.19 -4.15 -1.93
C ALA A 14 10.24 -4.41 -0.84
N ARG A 15 11.03 -3.39 -0.49
CA ARG A 15 12.13 -3.52 0.47
C ARG A 15 11.66 -3.53 1.92
N TYR A 16 10.68 -2.70 2.28
CA TYR A 16 10.33 -2.47 3.68
C TYR A 16 8.91 -2.94 4.03
N PHE A 17 7.90 -2.66 3.19
CA PHE A 17 6.50 -2.91 3.58
C PHE A 17 6.00 -4.32 3.26
N ALA A 18 6.31 -4.85 2.08
CA ALA A 18 5.90 -6.20 1.70
C ALA A 18 6.43 -7.27 2.67
N PRO A 19 7.68 -7.20 3.19
CA PRO A 19 8.16 -8.09 4.23
C PRO A 19 7.34 -8.10 5.51
N LEU A 20 6.84 -6.94 5.94
CA LEU A 20 6.05 -6.79 7.16
C LEU A 20 4.63 -7.35 6.99
N ALA A 21 4.08 -7.30 5.77
CA ALA A 21 2.75 -7.80 5.46
C ALA A 21 2.67 -9.33 5.27
N ARG A 22 3.80 -10.07 5.25
CA ARG A 22 3.82 -11.52 4.93
C ARG A 22 3.00 -12.39 5.87
N GLY A 23 2.79 -11.97 7.11
CA GLY A 23 1.97 -12.71 8.08
C GLY A 23 0.47 -12.66 7.79
N PHE A 24 0.03 -11.87 6.81
CA PHE A 24 -1.37 -11.67 6.49
C PHE A 24 -1.63 -11.96 5.01
N ALA A 25 -2.24 -13.12 4.72
CA ALA A 25 -2.53 -13.57 3.36
C ALA A 25 -3.36 -12.54 2.56
N GLY A 26 -4.31 -11.88 3.23
CA GLY A 26 -5.19 -10.86 2.64
C GLY A 26 -4.47 -9.62 2.10
N ALA A 27 -3.20 -9.39 2.46
CA ALA A 27 -2.40 -8.31 1.89
C ALA A 27 -1.85 -8.61 0.48
N GLY A 28 -1.91 -9.87 0.01
CA GLY A 28 -1.44 -10.24 -1.33
C GLY A 28 0.03 -9.87 -1.61
N GLY A 29 0.85 -9.78 -0.57
CA GLY A 29 2.25 -9.32 -0.67
C GLY A 29 2.41 -7.87 -1.13
N LEU A 30 1.38 -7.03 -0.96
CA LEU A 30 1.33 -5.64 -1.45
C LEU A 30 1.56 -5.52 -2.97
N LYS A 31 1.12 -6.54 -3.72
CA LYS A 31 1.10 -6.54 -5.19
C LYS A 31 -0.28 -6.20 -5.76
N SER A 32 -1.25 -6.01 -4.87
CA SER A 32 -2.63 -5.61 -5.14
C SER A 32 -2.84 -4.26 -4.49
N ASP A 33 -3.70 -3.45 -5.12
CA ASP A 33 -4.16 -2.18 -4.58
C ASP A 33 -5.10 -2.35 -3.37
N ASN A 34 -5.63 -3.55 -3.17
CA ASN A 34 -6.62 -3.86 -2.16
C ASN A 34 -6.11 -4.91 -1.17
N ALA A 35 -6.52 -4.76 0.09
CA ALA A 35 -6.44 -5.80 1.11
C ALA A 35 -7.80 -6.50 1.27
N PHE A 36 -7.76 -7.80 1.55
CA PHE A 36 -8.93 -8.65 1.73
C PHE A 36 -9.00 -9.15 3.18
N LEU A 37 -10.11 -8.91 3.86
CA LEU A 37 -10.37 -9.38 5.21
C LEU A 37 -11.57 -10.32 5.19
N ALA A 38 -11.49 -11.43 5.92
CA ALA A 38 -12.64 -12.32 6.07
C ALA A 38 -13.80 -11.57 6.75
N ALA A 39 -14.98 -11.60 6.15
CA ALA A 39 -16.18 -10.94 6.67
C ALA A 39 -17.31 -11.92 6.99
N ASP A 40 -17.82 -12.63 5.99
CA ASP A 40 -18.83 -13.67 6.16
C ASP A 40 -18.56 -14.91 5.29
N ALA A 41 -19.41 -15.92 5.39
CA ALA A 41 -19.22 -17.20 4.70
C ALA A 41 -19.32 -17.12 3.16
N LYS A 42 -19.79 -16.00 2.60
CA LYS A 42 -20.01 -15.80 1.17
C LYS A 42 -19.18 -14.67 0.58
N ASN A 43 -18.66 -13.76 1.43
CA ASN A 43 -17.97 -12.55 0.98
C ASN A 43 -16.80 -12.17 1.89
N ASP A 44 -15.77 -11.59 1.27
CA ASP A 44 -14.71 -10.86 1.94
C ASP A 44 -15.01 -9.35 1.98
N LEU A 45 -14.51 -8.69 3.02
CA LEU A 45 -14.41 -7.23 3.05
C LEU A 45 -13.15 -6.80 2.30
N VAL A 46 -13.31 -5.98 1.28
CA VAL A 46 -12.21 -5.40 0.50
C VAL A 46 -11.96 -3.97 0.94
N VAL A 47 -10.71 -3.66 1.31
CA VAL A 47 -10.33 -2.33 1.82
C VAL A 47 -9.20 -1.74 0.97
N LYS A 48 -9.34 -0.46 0.63
CA LYS A 48 -8.31 0.40 0.04
C LYS A 48 -8.44 1.79 0.64
N THR A 49 -7.32 2.51 0.73
CA THR A 49 -7.30 3.91 1.11
C THR A 49 -6.31 4.66 0.23
N ASP A 50 -6.66 5.90 -0.12
CA ASP A 50 -5.78 6.84 -0.84
C ASP A 50 -5.72 8.14 -0.05
N THR A 51 -4.58 8.84 -0.12
CA THR A 51 -4.39 10.14 0.56
C THR A 51 -4.54 11.27 -0.44
N VAL A 52 -5.34 12.28 -0.12
CA VAL A 52 -5.55 13.49 -0.94
C VAL A 52 -4.96 14.69 -0.20
N VAL A 53 -4.12 15.46 -0.89
CA VAL A 53 -3.33 16.56 -0.33
C VAL A 53 -3.55 17.84 -1.14
N ALA A 54 -3.89 18.94 -0.47
CA ALA A 54 -4.02 20.27 -1.08
C ALA A 54 -2.69 20.73 -1.70
N GLY A 55 -2.75 21.40 -2.85
CA GLY A 55 -1.58 21.80 -3.63
C GLY A 55 -0.89 20.65 -4.39
N VAL A 56 -1.36 19.40 -4.24
CA VAL A 56 -0.90 18.24 -5.02
C VAL A 56 -2.03 17.64 -5.83
N HIS A 57 -3.14 17.31 -5.15
CA HIS A 57 -4.29 16.62 -5.72
C HIS A 57 -5.46 17.57 -6.01
N PHE A 58 -5.55 18.70 -5.30
CA PHE A 58 -6.53 19.76 -5.53
C PHE A 58 -5.92 21.13 -5.19
N LEU A 59 -6.61 22.21 -5.54
CA LEU A 59 -6.16 23.59 -5.32
C LEU A 59 -5.90 23.88 -3.83
N ALA A 60 -4.86 24.66 -3.56
CA ALA A 60 -4.53 25.12 -2.21
C ALA A 60 -5.42 26.27 -1.75
#